data_AF-A0A935RS32-F1
#
_entry.id   AF-A0A935RS32-F1
#
_cell.length_a   1.000
_cell.length_b   1.000
_cell.length_c   1.000
_cell.angle_alpha   90.00
_cell.angle_beta   90.00
_cell.angle_gamma   90.00
#
_symmetry.space_group_name_H-M   'P 1'
#
loop_
_entity.id
_entity.type
_entity.pdbx_description
1 polymer ?
#
loop_
_entity_poly.entity_id
_entity_poly.type
_entity_poly.pdbx_seq_one_letter_code
_entity_poly.pdbx_strand_id
1 'polypeptide(L)'
;MSSSWLFRLRGELTSVQKVILAIAGFIFFILIWALLTSGDTPLIPRAIFPNPWRVVTAMRDLYVENELFMNICKSIGLNLGGYIKAILYAIPVGFAIGLVPMLRGAFQKMVDAVRFLPLTALTGLFIIWFGIYSEQKINFLAFGIFIYLLPIVIQRIDEVDDVYLKTVHTLGASYWQTIRTVYIPSVVSRISDDIRILTAISWTYIIVAETSADQGGIGSLIYRTGQRLGRVDKTVACLIIIMVIGIFQDKIFAYLDRKFFPYKYQLKDTNGGNNSLKTLSLFDAVWDYTIIMLTWIFIGIYLLFLFNEWSPFIGDVKPLSYLFGDALWTIHVVFGMILMYQLNTLYHKFIFKS
;
A
#
# COMPACT_ATOMS: atom_id res chain seq x y z
N MET A 1 34.81 19.63 -23.67
CA MET A 1 33.90 18.57 -24.13
C MET A 1 32.58 18.77 -23.41
N SER A 2 31.52 19.14 -24.13
CA SER A 2 30.17 19.24 -23.57
C SER A 2 29.81 17.89 -22.94
N SER A 3 29.77 17.81 -21.61
CA SER A 3 29.16 16.64 -20.95
C SER A 3 27.78 16.48 -21.57
N SER A 4 27.53 15.30 -22.16
CA SER A 4 26.26 15.03 -22.81
C SER A 4 25.15 15.33 -21.81
N TRP A 5 24.04 15.89 -22.28
CA TRP A 5 22.90 16.32 -21.48
C TRP A 5 22.45 15.28 -20.44
N LEU A 6 22.71 13.99 -20.69
CA LEU A 6 22.51 12.84 -19.80
C LEU A 6 23.30 12.87 -18.49
N PHE A 7 24.50 13.44 -18.46
CA PHE A 7 25.40 13.45 -17.29
C PHE A 7 25.48 14.82 -16.61
N ARG A 8 24.52 15.72 -16.87
CA ARG A 8 24.40 16.97 -16.13
C ARG A 8 23.83 16.69 -14.73
N LEU A 9 24.54 17.16 -13.70
CA LEU A 9 24.07 17.08 -12.32
C LEU A 9 22.71 17.80 -12.20
N ARG A 10 21.69 17.08 -11.70
CA ARG A 10 20.30 17.54 -11.61
C ARG A 10 19.66 17.95 -12.95
N GLY A 11 20.14 17.42 -14.08
CA GLY A 11 19.49 17.62 -15.37
C GLY A 11 18.08 17.02 -15.39
N GLU A 12 17.16 17.68 -16.09
CA GLU A 12 15.80 17.16 -16.28
C GLU A 12 15.71 16.33 -17.56
N LEU A 13 15.13 15.13 -17.45
CA LEU A 13 14.84 14.25 -18.58
C LEU A 13 13.40 14.47 -19.05
N THR A 14 13.19 14.47 -20.37
CA THR A 14 11.84 14.43 -20.95
C THR A 14 11.15 13.11 -20.62
N SER A 15 9.81 13.07 -20.66
CA SER A 15 9.04 11.85 -20.36
C SER A 15 9.45 10.66 -21.25
N VAL A 16 9.72 10.90 -22.54
CA VAL A 16 10.19 9.87 -23.48
C VAL A 16 11.57 9.34 -23.08
N GLN A 17 12.50 10.22 -22.73
CA GLN A 17 13.84 9.83 -22.28
C GLN A 17 13.78 8.98 -21.01
N LYS A 18 12.93 9.34 -20.05
CA LYS A 18 12.72 8.55 -18.82
C LYS A 18 12.24 7.14 -19.14
N VAL A 19 11.28 7.00 -20.05
CA VAL A 19 10.74 5.68 -20.45
C VAL A 19 11.80 4.85 -21.17
N ILE A 20 12.53 5.44 -22.14
CA ILE A 20 13.60 4.73 -22.87
C ILE A 20 14.69 4.25 -21.91
N LEU A 21 15.15 5.12 -21.00
CA LEU A 21 16.18 4.77 -20.03
C LEU A 21 15.70 3.71 -19.03
N ALA A 22 14.43 3.77 -18.60
CA ALA A 22 13.84 2.76 -17.74
C ALA A 22 13.79 1.38 -18.43
N ILE A 23 13.34 1.33 -19.70
CA ILE A 23 13.30 0.10 -20.48
C ILE A 23 14.71 -0.43 -20.73
N ALA A 24 15.65 0.44 -21.12
CA ALA A 24 17.05 0.07 -21.36
C ALA A 24 17.70 -0.47 -20.08
N GLY A 25 17.49 0.19 -18.93
CA GLY A 25 17.97 -0.28 -17.64
C GLY A 25 17.38 -1.62 -17.23
N PHE A 26 16.08 -1.82 -17.47
CA PHE A 26 15.42 -3.09 -17.20
C PHE A 26 15.97 -4.23 -18.08
N ILE A 27 16.10 -4.01 -19.39
CA ILE A 27 16.68 -4.98 -20.32
C ILE A 27 18.12 -5.31 -19.92
N PHE A 28 18.92 -4.29 -19.59
CA PHE A 28 20.30 -4.48 -19.13
C PHE A 28 20.36 -5.36 -17.87
N PHE A 29 19.49 -5.11 -16.89
CA PHE A 29 19.39 -5.93 -15.69
C PHE A 29 19.03 -7.39 -16.01
N ILE A 30 18.00 -7.62 -16.85
CA ILE A 30 17.59 -8.97 -17.25
C ILE A 30 18.69 -9.69 -18.04
N LEU A 31 19.41 -8.98 -18.91
CA LEU A 31 20.53 -9.54 -19.67
C LEU A 31 21.66 -9.98 -18.73
N ILE A 32 22.05 -9.14 -17.77
CA ILE A 32 23.07 -9.52 -16.78
C ILE A 32 22.62 -10.75 -15.99
N TRP A 33 21.38 -10.77 -15.51
CA TRP A 33 20.84 -11.92 -14.78
C TRP A 33 20.86 -13.20 -15.64
N ALA A 34 20.42 -13.12 -16.89
CA ALA A 34 20.43 -14.24 -17.82
C ALA A 34 21.86 -14.73 -18.11
N LEU A 35 22.83 -13.81 -18.28
CA LEU A 35 24.22 -14.15 -18.53
C LEU A 35 24.87 -14.83 -17.32
N LEU A 36 24.62 -14.33 -16.10
CA LEU A 36 25.20 -14.90 -14.87
C LEU A 36 24.69 -16.32 -14.54
N THR A 37 23.52 -16.69 -15.08
CA THR A 37 22.83 -17.95 -14.75
C THR A 37 22.70 -18.92 -15.95
N SER A 38 23.16 -18.51 -17.13
CA SER A 38 23.17 -19.33 -18.36
C SER A 38 24.48 -20.09 -18.54
N GLY A 39 24.50 -21.04 -19.48
CA GLY A 39 25.64 -21.92 -19.75
C GLY A 39 25.66 -23.21 -18.92
N ASP A 40 26.51 -24.16 -19.32
CA ASP A 40 26.69 -25.46 -18.65
C ASP A 40 27.44 -25.32 -17.31
N THR A 41 28.30 -24.30 -17.20
CA THR A 41 28.99 -23.89 -15.98
C THR A 41 28.62 -22.45 -15.62
N PRO A 42 27.42 -22.22 -15.05
CA PRO A 42 26.97 -20.86 -14.75
C PRO A 42 27.84 -20.22 -13.65
N LEU A 43 28.10 -18.91 -13.78
CA LEU A 43 28.85 -18.16 -12.76
C LEU A 43 28.15 -18.20 -11.39
N ILE A 44 26.81 -18.19 -11.40
CA ILE A 44 25.99 -18.36 -10.20
C ILE A 44 25.24 -19.69 -10.30
N PRO A 45 25.41 -20.60 -9.32
CA PRO A 45 24.68 -21.86 -9.30
C PRO A 45 23.16 -21.64 -9.34
N ARG A 46 22.48 -22.33 -10.26
CA ARG A 46 21.02 -22.20 -10.47
C ARG A 46 20.18 -22.62 -9.25
N ALA A 47 20.77 -23.42 -8.36
CA ALA A 47 20.17 -23.79 -7.08
C ALA A 47 20.09 -22.61 -6.10
N ILE A 48 20.95 -21.59 -6.27
CA ILE A 48 20.97 -20.37 -5.44
C ILE A 48 20.19 -19.26 -6.13
N PHE A 49 20.42 -19.05 -7.44
CA PHE A 49 19.73 -18.03 -8.20
C PHE A 49 19.26 -18.58 -9.56
N PRO A 50 17.94 -18.78 -9.76
CA PRO A 50 17.39 -19.41 -10.94
C PRO A 50 17.53 -18.51 -12.16
N ASN A 51 17.58 -19.13 -13.35
CA ASN A 51 17.52 -18.40 -14.61
C ASN A 51 16.17 -17.68 -14.76
N PRO A 52 16.12 -16.45 -15.30
CA PRO A 52 14.88 -15.68 -15.45
C PRO A 52 13.79 -16.44 -16.22
N TRP A 53 14.15 -17.26 -17.21
CA TRP A 53 13.17 -18.08 -17.94
C TRP A 53 12.49 -19.11 -17.04
N ARG A 54 13.25 -19.74 -16.13
CA ARG A 54 12.70 -20.69 -15.15
C ARG A 54 11.72 -20.03 -14.18
N VAL A 55 11.99 -18.77 -13.82
CA VAL A 55 11.09 -17.98 -12.97
C VAL A 55 9.77 -17.71 -13.70
N VAL A 56 9.82 -17.34 -14.98
CA VAL A 56 8.62 -17.13 -15.80
C VAL A 56 7.82 -18.42 -15.96
N THR A 57 8.47 -19.56 -16.23
CA THR A 57 7.76 -20.85 -16.35
C THR A 57 7.17 -21.30 -15.00
N ALA A 58 7.86 -21.02 -13.88
CA ALA A 58 7.40 -21.36 -12.55
C ALA A 58 6.11 -20.62 -12.15
N MET A 59 5.80 -19.47 -12.77
CA MET A 59 4.52 -18.76 -12.56
C MET A 59 3.32 -19.64 -12.93
N ARG A 60 3.44 -20.45 -14.00
CA ARG A 60 2.38 -21.38 -14.42
C ARG A 60 2.20 -22.47 -13.37
N ASP A 61 3.30 -23.08 -12.93
CA ASP A 61 3.28 -24.11 -11.90
C ASP A 61 2.67 -23.58 -10.59
N LEU A 62 3.03 -22.35 -10.19
CA LEU A 62 2.47 -21.69 -9.02
C LEU A 62 0.95 -21.51 -9.15
N TYR A 63 0.48 -21.06 -10.30
CA TYR A 63 -0.95 -20.84 -10.55
C TYR A 63 -1.76 -22.14 -10.52
N VAL A 64 -1.26 -23.20 -11.16
CA VAL A 64 -1.99 -24.46 -11.31
C VAL A 64 -1.86 -25.36 -10.08
N GLU A 65 -0.66 -25.49 -9.51
CA GLU A 65 -0.36 -26.48 -8.47
C GLU A 65 -0.39 -25.91 -7.06
N ASN A 66 -0.26 -24.59 -6.91
CA ASN A 66 -0.03 -23.96 -5.61
C ASN A 66 -1.05 -22.87 -5.27
N GLU A 67 -2.19 -22.86 -5.97
CA GLU A 67 -3.32 -21.96 -5.70
C GLU A 67 -2.87 -20.50 -5.56
N LEU A 68 -1.96 -20.06 -6.44
CA LEU A 68 -1.29 -18.76 -6.30
C LEU A 68 -2.27 -17.61 -6.12
N PHE A 69 -3.35 -17.61 -6.90
CA PHE A 69 -4.37 -16.56 -6.84
C PHE A 69 -5.03 -16.46 -5.45
N MET A 70 -5.36 -17.60 -4.85
CA MET A 70 -5.93 -17.67 -3.50
C MET A 70 -4.97 -17.09 -2.47
N ASN A 71 -3.70 -17.49 -2.55
CA ASN A 71 -2.66 -17.01 -1.65
C ASN A 71 -2.42 -15.50 -1.78
N ILE A 72 -2.51 -14.96 -3.01
CA ILE A 72 -2.45 -13.51 -3.25
C ILE A 72 -3.63 -12.79 -2.58
N CYS A 73 -4.86 -13.26 -2.81
CA CYS A 73 -6.06 -12.65 -2.20
C CYS A 73 -5.99 -12.66 -0.68
N LYS A 74 -5.55 -13.78 -0.09
CA LYS A 74 -5.37 -13.89 1.36
C LYS A 74 -4.37 -12.85 1.89
N SER A 75 -3.17 -12.75 1.30
CA SER A 75 -2.16 -11.77 1.74
C SER A 75 -2.62 -10.32 1.59
N ILE A 76 -3.34 -10.00 0.50
CA ILE A 76 -3.91 -8.67 0.31
C ILE A 76 -4.93 -8.36 1.41
N GLY A 77 -5.85 -9.29 1.72
CA GLY A 77 -6.83 -9.12 2.78
C GLY A 77 -6.18 -8.90 4.16
N LEU A 78 -5.17 -9.70 4.50
CA LEU A 78 -4.44 -9.55 5.76
C LEU A 78 -3.72 -8.20 5.88
N ASN A 79 -3.02 -7.78 4.81
CA ASN A 79 -2.33 -6.49 4.78
C ASN A 79 -3.32 -5.32 4.92
N LEU A 80 -4.41 -5.31 4.15
CA LEU A 80 -5.44 -4.29 4.24
C LEU A 80 -6.05 -4.22 5.66
N GLY A 81 -6.26 -5.36 6.32
CA GLY A 81 -6.77 -5.41 7.68
C GLY A 81 -5.80 -4.77 8.67
N GLY A 82 -4.50 -5.06 8.47
CA GLY A 82 -3.41 -4.41 9.20
C GLY A 82 -3.40 -2.90 9.01
N TYR A 83 -3.59 -2.42 7.78
CA TYR A 83 -3.58 -0.98 7.46
C TYR A 83 -4.70 -0.24 8.15
N ILE A 84 -5.92 -0.77 8.05
CA ILE A 84 -7.11 -0.16 8.64
C ILE A 84 -6.96 -0.08 10.15
N LYS A 85 -6.58 -1.18 10.81
CA LYS A 85 -6.35 -1.17 12.27
C LYS A 85 -5.22 -0.22 12.65
N ALA A 86 -4.09 -0.23 11.95
CA ALA A 86 -2.96 0.66 12.25
C ALA A 86 -3.35 2.14 12.15
N ILE A 87 -4.02 2.54 11.07
CA ILE A 87 -4.46 3.92 10.86
C ILE A 87 -5.48 4.33 11.93
N LEU A 88 -6.44 3.44 12.23
CA LEU A 88 -7.48 3.67 13.23
C LEU A 88 -6.90 3.91 14.63
N TYR A 89 -5.77 3.27 14.99
CA TYR A 89 -5.13 3.48 16.28
C TYR A 89 -4.07 4.59 16.25
N ALA A 90 -3.20 4.63 15.23
CA ALA A 90 -2.07 5.55 15.18
C ALA A 90 -2.49 7.02 15.06
N ILE A 91 -3.53 7.31 14.27
CA ILE A 91 -3.99 8.70 14.10
C ILE A 91 -4.55 9.25 15.43
N PRO A 92 -5.56 8.65 16.08
CA PRO A 92 -6.10 9.19 17.33
C PRO A 92 -5.06 9.26 18.44
N VAL A 93 -4.25 8.20 18.63
CA VAL A 93 -3.21 8.17 19.67
C VAL A 93 -2.12 9.20 19.37
N GLY A 94 -1.72 9.34 18.11
CA GLY A 94 -0.72 10.33 17.68
C GLY A 94 -1.20 11.76 17.87
N PHE A 95 -2.47 12.05 17.58
CA PHE A 95 -3.08 13.35 17.88
C PHE A 95 -3.16 13.62 19.39
N ALA A 96 -3.52 12.62 20.19
CA ALA A 96 -3.58 12.76 21.64
C ALA A 96 -2.19 13.07 22.23
N ILE A 97 -1.16 12.30 21.87
CA ILE A 97 0.21 12.53 22.34
C ILE A 97 0.78 13.82 21.75
N GLY A 98 0.52 14.10 20.48
CA GLY A 98 1.05 15.25 19.77
C GLY A 98 0.51 16.58 20.31
N LEU A 99 -0.77 16.66 20.65
CA LEU A 99 -1.41 17.92 21.03
C LEU A 99 -1.49 18.15 22.54
N VAL A 100 -1.48 17.09 23.36
CA VAL A 100 -1.66 17.22 24.82
C VAL A 100 -0.29 17.18 25.53
N PRO A 101 0.16 18.29 26.17
CA PRO A 101 1.49 18.36 26.79
C PRO A 101 1.74 17.28 27.85
N MET A 102 0.72 16.94 28.63
CA MET A 102 0.77 15.87 29.63
C MET A 102 1.08 14.51 29.00
N LEU A 103 0.37 14.17 27.91
CA LEU A 103 0.58 12.90 27.20
C LEU A 103 1.93 12.90 26.46
N ARG A 104 2.31 14.03 25.86
CA ARG A 104 3.64 14.19 25.24
C ARG A 104 4.75 13.93 26.25
N GLY A 105 4.71 14.59 27.41
CA GLY A 105 5.70 14.41 28.47
C GLY A 105 5.78 12.97 29.01
N ALA A 106 4.63 12.29 29.11
CA ALA A 106 4.55 10.91 29.60
C ALA A 106 5.05 9.87 28.59
N PHE A 107 4.69 10.01 27.30
CA PHE A 107 4.84 8.93 26.32
C PHE A 107 5.89 9.18 25.24
N GLN A 108 6.36 10.41 24.99
CA GLN A 108 7.26 10.71 23.87
C GLN A 108 8.49 9.79 23.85
N LYS A 109 9.18 9.65 24.98
CA LYS A 109 10.37 8.79 25.10
C LYS A 109 10.06 7.31 24.82
N MET A 110 8.88 6.83 25.22
CA MET A 110 8.46 5.45 24.98
C MET A 110 8.17 5.24 23.49
N VAL A 111 7.47 6.18 22.86
CA VAL A 111 7.17 6.16 21.43
C VAL A 111 8.46 6.11 20.60
N ASP A 112 9.45 6.92 20.97
CA ASP A 112 10.75 6.94 20.30
C ASP A 112 11.52 5.62 20.51
N ALA A 113 11.42 5.01 21.70
CA ALA A 113 12.08 3.74 22.02
C ALA A 113 11.47 2.53 21.30
N VAL A 114 10.14 2.50 21.13
CA VAL A 114 9.41 1.37 20.54
C VAL A 114 9.82 1.10 19.08
N ARG A 115 10.32 2.12 18.36
CA ARG A 115 10.86 1.98 16.99
C ARG A 115 12.06 1.02 16.89
N PHE A 116 12.79 0.79 17.99
CA PHE A 116 13.95 -0.09 18.01
C PHE A 116 13.57 -1.56 18.27
N LEU A 117 12.28 -1.87 18.50
CA LEU A 117 11.85 -3.25 18.70
C LEU A 117 11.92 -4.02 17.38
N PRO A 118 12.65 -5.15 17.33
CA PRO A 118 12.65 -6.01 16.15
C PRO A 118 11.28 -6.68 16.02
N LEU A 119 10.47 -6.22 15.07
CA LEU A 119 9.12 -6.74 14.86
C LEU A 119 9.10 -8.26 14.67
N THR A 120 10.09 -8.83 13.98
CA THR A 120 10.20 -10.28 13.78
C THR A 120 10.28 -11.07 15.09
N ALA A 121 10.89 -10.51 16.15
CA ALA A 121 10.97 -11.16 17.45
C ALA A 121 9.63 -11.17 18.20
N LEU A 122 8.73 -10.24 17.88
CA LEU A 122 7.40 -10.15 18.50
C LEU A 122 6.43 -11.20 17.95
N THR A 123 6.75 -11.85 16.84
CA THR A 123 5.88 -12.85 16.20
C THR A 123 5.35 -13.89 17.19
N GLY A 124 6.23 -14.43 18.05
CA GLY A 124 5.86 -15.41 19.08
C GLY A 124 4.89 -14.87 20.13
N LEU A 125 5.04 -13.60 20.55
CA LEU A 125 4.11 -12.96 21.48
C LEU A 125 2.72 -12.79 20.85
N PHE A 126 2.67 -12.37 19.60
CA PHE A 126 1.41 -12.26 18.86
C PHE A 126 0.72 -13.62 18.68
N ILE A 127 1.48 -14.71 18.54
CA ILE A 127 0.93 -16.07 18.53
C ILE A 127 0.32 -16.43 19.88
N ILE A 128 1.00 -16.10 20.99
CA ILE A 128 0.47 -16.36 22.33
C ILE A 128 -0.80 -15.55 22.60
N TRP A 129 -0.83 -14.28 22.17
CA TRP A 129 -1.97 -13.39 22.43
C TRP A 129 -3.19 -13.65 21.54
N PHE A 130 -2.97 -13.96 20.26
CA PHE A 130 -4.03 -14.01 19.26
C PHE A 130 -4.17 -15.37 18.56
N GLY A 131 -3.36 -16.37 18.93
CA GLY A 131 -3.31 -17.68 18.29
C GLY A 131 -2.58 -17.67 16.95
N ILE A 132 -2.80 -18.68 16.11
CA ILE A 132 -2.11 -18.85 14.82
C ILE A 132 -2.97 -18.46 13.61
N TYR A 133 -4.11 -17.82 13.86
CA TYR A 133 -5.13 -17.52 12.86
C TYR A 133 -4.92 -16.16 12.18
N SER A 134 -5.85 -15.78 11.30
CA SER A 134 -5.82 -14.50 10.58
C SER A 134 -5.76 -13.28 11.51
N GLU A 135 -6.41 -13.34 12.68
CA GLU A 135 -6.39 -12.30 13.72
C GLU A 135 -4.96 -11.96 14.15
N GLN A 136 -4.13 -12.98 14.41
CA GLN A 136 -2.73 -12.80 14.78
C GLN A 136 -1.95 -12.06 13.69
N LYS A 137 -2.09 -12.50 12.44
CA LYS A 137 -1.37 -11.92 11.30
C LYS A 137 -1.76 -10.45 11.10
N ILE A 138 -3.07 -10.16 11.15
CA ILE A 138 -3.60 -8.81 11.03
C ILE A 138 -3.09 -7.91 12.15
N ASN A 139 -3.16 -8.35 13.41
CA ASN A 139 -2.73 -7.54 14.56
C ASN A 139 -1.21 -7.35 14.57
N PHE A 140 -0.43 -8.34 14.14
CA PHE A 140 1.01 -8.23 13.99
C PHE A 140 1.40 -7.18 12.94
N LEU A 141 0.77 -7.23 11.76
CA LEU A 141 0.98 -6.23 10.71
C LEU A 141 0.52 -4.84 11.14
N ALA A 142 -0.63 -4.76 11.81
CA ALA A 142 -1.15 -3.50 12.34
C ALA A 142 -0.17 -2.87 13.33
N PHE A 143 0.37 -3.67 14.25
CA PHE A 143 1.37 -3.21 15.21
C PHE A 143 2.64 -2.74 14.51
N GLY A 144 3.12 -3.50 13.51
CA GLY A 144 4.28 -3.13 12.72
C GLY A 144 4.15 -1.77 12.06
N ILE A 145 2.99 -1.45 11.49
CA ILE A 145 2.74 -0.13 10.88
C ILE A 145 2.53 0.94 11.95
N PHE A 146 1.80 0.62 13.02
CA PHE A 146 1.51 1.52 14.12
C PHE A 146 2.78 2.11 14.73
N ILE A 147 3.81 1.29 15.00
CA ILE A 147 5.05 1.77 15.64
C ILE A 147 5.83 2.78 14.78
N TYR A 148 5.68 2.74 13.45
CA TYR A 148 6.29 3.72 12.54
C TYR A 148 5.37 4.91 12.29
N LEU A 149 4.07 4.67 12.12
CA LEU A 149 3.09 5.70 11.78
C LEU A 149 2.81 6.64 12.96
N LEU A 150 2.71 6.12 14.19
CA LEU A 150 2.43 6.91 15.39
C LEU A 150 3.38 8.12 15.56
N PRO A 151 4.71 7.93 15.58
CA PRO A 151 5.63 9.06 15.71
C PRO A 151 5.68 9.96 14.48
N ILE A 152 5.36 9.44 13.29
CA ILE A 152 5.17 10.29 12.11
C ILE A 152 3.95 11.21 12.28
N VAL A 153 2.84 10.71 12.84
CA VAL A 153 1.67 11.55 13.14
C VAL A 153 2.05 12.69 14.09
N ILE A 154 2.79 12.38 15.16
CA ILE A 154 3.27 13.37 16.13
C ILE A 154 4.17 14.40 15.44
N GLN A 155 5.10 13.95 14.61
CA GLN A 155 5.98 14.84 13.84
C GLN A 155 5.19 15.76 12.89
N ARG A 156 4.18 15.24 12.17
CA ARG A 156 3.36 16.05 11.25
C ARG A 156 2.54 17.11 11.99
N ILE A 157 2.17 16.87 13.25
CA ILE A 157 1.52 17.87 14.11
C ILE A 157 2.49 19.02 14.42
N ASP A 158 3.76 18.71 14.69
CA ASP A 158 4.80 19.72 14.95
C ASP A 158 5.17 20.53 13.70
N GLU A 159 4.94 19.98 12.50
CA GLU A 159 5.22 20.63 11.21
C GLU A 159 4.06 21.47 10.66
N VAL A 160 2.99 21.67 11.42
CA VAL A 160 1.88 22.55 11.02
C VAL A 160 2.37 24.00 10.98
N ASP A 161 2.20 24.67 9.83
CA ASP A 161 2.72 26.02 9.64
C ASP A 161 2.13 27.03 10.64
N ASP A 162 3.02 27.76 11.34
CA ASP A 162 2.66 28.78 12.33
C ASP A 162 1.69 29.84 11.81
N VAL A 163 1.73 30.11 10.50
CA VAL A 163 0.83 31.08 9.85
C VAL A 163 -0.63 30.66 10.05
N TYR A 164 -0.95 29.38 9.92
CA TYR A 164 -2.31 28.89 10.13
C TYR A 164 -2.75 29.04 11.59
N LEU A 165 -1.86 28.72 12.54
CA LEU A 165 -2.13 28.82 13.98
C LEU A 165 -2.35 30.27 14.41
N LYS A 166 -1.49 31.19 13.95
CA LYS A 166 -1.63 32.63 14.22
C LYS A 166 -2.93 33.18 13.64
N THR A 167 -3.30 32.76 12.42
CA THR A 167 -4.52 33.22 11.76
C THR A 167 -5.78 32.83 12.53
N VAL A 168 -5.92 31.56 12.93
CA VAL A 168 -7.09 31.12 13.70
C VAL A 168 -7.12 31.69 15.11
N HIS A 169 -5.96 31.96 15.71
CA HIS A 169 -5.88 32.66 16.98
C HIS A 169 -6.42 34.10 16.88
N THR A 170 -6.06 34.84 15.82
CA THR A 170 -6.61 36.19 15.57
C THR A 170 -8.13 36.17 15.34
N LEU A 171 -8.66 35.09 14.77
CA LEU A 171 -10.10 34.89 14.59
C LEU A 171 -10.83 34.44 15.87
N GLY A 172 -10.13 34.27 17.00
CA GLY A 172 -10.73 33.86 18.28
C GLY A 172 -11.17 32.40 18.32
N ALA A 173 -10.55 31.51 17.53
CA ALA A 173 -10.92 30.10 17.49
C ALA A 173 -10.61 29.39 18.82
N SER A 174 -11.57 28.62 19.31
CA SER A 174 -11.38 27.68 20.43
C SER A 174 -10.41 26.55 20.07
N TYR A 175 -9.85 25.87 21.08
CA TYR A 175 -8.97 24.71 20.87
C TYR A 175 -9.57 23.66 19.92
N TRP A 176 -10.84 23.32 20.11
CA TRP A 176 -11.49 22.32 19.26
C TRP A 176 -11.68 22.80 17.82
N GLN A 177 -12.01 24.10 17.64
CA GLN A 177 -12.06 24.69 16.31
C GLN A 177 -10.68 24.62 15.64
N THR A 178 -9.62 25.03 16.33
CA THR A 178 -8.23 24.95 15.82
C THR A 178 -7.83 23.52 15.44
N ILE A 179 -8.17 22.53 16.27
CA ILE A 179 -7.88 21.12 15.96
C ILE A 179 -8.60 20.69 14.69
N ARG A 180 -9.91 20.97 14.59
CA ARG A 180 -10.73 20.53 13.47
C ARG A 180 -10.45 21.26 12.16
N THR A 181 -10.11 22.55 12.21
CA THR A 181 -9.94 23.38 11.00
C THR A 181 -8.51 23.53 10.55
N VAL A 182 -7.52 23.35 11.44
CA VAL A 182 -6.09 23.51 11.12
C VAL A 182 -5.35 22.18 11.23
N TYR A 183 -5.30 21.59 12.43
CA TYR A 183 -4.47 20.40 12.66
C TYR A 183 -4.95 19.21 11.84
N ILE A 184 -6.22 18.80 11.95
CA ILE A 184 -6.73 17.61 11.25
C ILE A 184 -6.53 17.73 9.73
N PRO A 185 -6.97 18.81 9.04
CA PRO A 185 -6.80 18.89 7.59
C PRO A 185 -5.33 18.94 7.17
N SER A 186 -4.50 19.75 7.85
CA SER A 186 -3.08 19.89 7.51
C SER A 186 -2.32 18.57 7.69
N VAL A 187 -2.48 17.95 8.86
CA VAL A 187 -1.75 16.74 9.26
C VAL A 187 -2.22 15.52 8.48
N VAL A 188 -3.53 15.29 8.36
CA VAL A 188 -4.06 14.13 7.63
C VAL A 188 -3.67 14.17 6.16
N SER A 189 -3.61 15.38 5.56
CA SER A 189 -3.08 15.53 4.23
C SER A 189 -1.65 14.99 4.16
N ARG A 190 -0.71 15.50 4.97
CA ARG A 190 0.70 15.09 4.92
C ARG A 190 0.88 13.60 5.24
N ILE A 191 0.16 13.08 6.24
CA ILE A 191 0.19 11.67 6.64
C ILE A 191 -0.25 10.73 5.51
N SER A 192 -1.12 11.16 4.59
CA SER A 192 -1.53 10.31 3.47
C SER A 192 -0.34 9.87 2.59
N ASP A 193 0.65 10.75 2.41
CA ASP A 193 1.89 10.41 1.71
C ASP A 193 2.75 9.44 2.55
N ASP A 194 2.77 9.63 3.86
CA ASP A 194 3.50 8.75 4.78
C ASP A 194 2.89 7.35 4.86
N ILE A 195 1.55 7.24 4.93
CA ILE A 195 0.84 5.95 4.93
C ILE A 195 1.21 5.16 3.68
N ARG A 196 1.29 5.81 2.51
CA ARG A 196 1.71 5.15 1.27
C ARG A 196 3.13 4.58 1.38
N ILE A 197 4.07 5.31 1.98
CA ILE A 197 5.44 4.84 2.17
C ILE A 197 5.50 3.71 3.21
N LEU A 198 4.81 3.87 4.34
CA LEU A 198 4.86 2.92 5.46
C LEU A 198 4.12 1.61 5.15
N THR A 199 3.07 1.64 4.35
CA THR A 199 2.39 0.42 3.90
C THR A 199 3.26 -0.44 2.98
N ALA A 200 4.33 0.09 2.39
CA ALA A 200 5.32 -0.73 1.70
C ALA A 200 6.11 -1.61 2.69
N ILE A 201 6.29 -1.17 3.93
CA ILE A 201 7.03 -1.89 4.98
C ILE A 201 6.26 -3.15 5.41
N SER A 202 4.93 -3.13 5.40
CA SER A 202 4.14 -4.31 5.79
C SER A 202 4.38 -5.51 4.87
N TRP A 203 4.65 -5.28 3.58
CA TRP A 203 5.01 -6.33 2.61
C TRP A 203 6.34 -7.01 2.95
N THR A 204 7.18 -6.37 3.77
CA THR A 204 8.39 -7.02 4.31
C THR A 204 8.03 -8.01 5.42
N TYR A 205 7.03 -7.67 6.24
CA TYR A 205 6.63 -8.45 7.41
C TYR A 205 5.50 -9.47 7.14
N ILE A 206 4.77 -9.35 6.03
CA ILE A 206 3.72 -10.31 5.63
C ILE A 206 4.28 -11.73 5.52
N ILE A 207 5.51 -11.88 5.03
CA ILE A 207 6.17 -13.19 4.90
C ILE A 207 6.34 -13.80 6.28
N VAL A 208 6.88 -13.05 7.23
CA VAL A 208 7.09 -13.49 8.61
C VAL A 208 5.75 -13.84 9.28
N ALA A 209 4.74 -12.99 9.14
CA ALA A 209 3.41 -13.24 9.69
C ALA A 209 2.79 -14.54 9.15
N GLU A 210 2.89 -14.79 7.84
CA GLU A 210 2.28 -15.94 7.20
C GLU A 210 3.07 -17.25 7.40
N THR A 211 4.38 -17.19 7.65
CA THR A 211 5.20 -18.39 7.92
C THR A 211 4.89 -19.07 9.24
N SER A 212 4.30 -18.35 10.21
CA SER A 212 4.06 -18.87 11.56
C SER A 212 3.07 -20.04 11.60
N ALA A 213 2.15 -20.09 10.64
CA ALA A 213 1.26 -21.22 10.41
C ALA A 213 0.79 -21.25 8.96
N ASP A 214 0.79 -22.46 8.37
CA ASP A 214 0.47 -22.70 6.98
C ASP A 214 -1.04 -22.64 6.71
N GLN A 215 -1.60 -21.43 6.80
CA GLN A 215 -3.01 -21.12 6.54
C GLN A 215 -3.20 -20.36 5.20
N GLY A 216 -2.27 -20.55 4.27
CA GLY A 216 -2.21 -19.79 3.03
C GLY A 216 -1.64 -18.37 3.18
N GLY A 217 -1.42 -17.73 2.03
CA GLY A 217 -0.68 -16.48 1.87
C GLY A 217 0.56 -16.65 0.97
N ILE A 218 0.98 -15.58 0.30
CA ILE A 218 2.18 -15.59 -0.54
C ILE A 218 3.43 -15.90 0.29
N GLY A 219 3.50 -15.43 1.53
CA GLY A 219 4.57 -15.68 2.48
C GLY A 219 4.69 -17.15 2.89
N SER A 220 3.58 -17.81 3.20
CA SER A 220 3.59 -19.25 3.46
C SER A 220 3.91 -20.05 2.19
N LEU A 221 3.46 -19.58 1.03
CA LEU A 221 3.80 -20.17 -0.27
C LEU A 221 5.31 -20.06 -0.56
N ILE A 222 5.94 -18.93 -0.29
CA ILE A 222 7.39 -18.74 -0.36
C ILE A 222 8.10 -19.73 0.56
N TYR A 223 7.65 -19.84 1.81
CA TYR A 223 8.25 -20.74 2.79
C TYR A 223 8.16 -22.21 2.35
N ARG A 224 6.99 -22.66 1.89
CA ARG A 224 6.79 -24.04 1.41
C ARG A 224 7.61 -24.35 0.16
N THR A 225 7.56 -23.49 -0.85
CA THR A 225 8.24 -23.75 -2.13
C THR A 225 9.76 -23.63 -2.01
N GLY A 226 10.24 -22.65 -1.23
CA GLY A 226 11.67 -22.43 -1.02
C GLY A 226 12.28 -23.39 -0.02
N GLN A 227 11.83 -23.34 1.24
CA GLN A 227 12.48 -24.06 2.34
C GLN A 227 12.15 -25.56 2.34
N ARG A 228 10.91 -25.96 1.99
CA ARG A 228 10.53 -27.39 2.01
C ARG A 228 10.83 -28.12 0.70
N LEU A 229 10.63 -27.47 -0.44
CA LEU A 229 10.76 -28.11 -1.77
C LEU A 229 12.06 -27.77 -2.51
N GLY A 230 12.86 -26.81 -2.03
CA GLY A 230 14.09 -26.37 -2.70
C GLY A 230 13.84 -25.71 -4.08
N ARG A 231 12.61 -25.29 -4.37
CA ARG A 231 12.21 -24.66 -5.65
C ARG A 231 12.43 -23.15 -5.58
N VAL A 232 13.70 -22.74 -5.65
CA VAL A 232 14.10 -21.32 -5.59
C VAL A 232 13.53 -20.52 -6.77
N ASP A 233 13.27 -21.17 -7.91
CA ASP A 233 12.52 -20.59 -9.04
C ASP A 233 11.13 -20.09 -8.64
N LYS A 234 10.36 -20.92 -7.91
CA LYS A 234 9.05 -20.56 -7.37
C LYS A 234 9.16 -19.45 -6.31
N THR A 235 10.17 -19.48 -5.44
CA THR A 235 10.39 -18.44 -4.43
C THR A 235 10.66 -17.07 -5.06
N VAL A 236 11.56 -16.99 -6.05
CA VAL A 236 11.86 -15.74 -6.77
C VAL A 236 10.63 -15.24 -7.52
N ALA A 237 9.86 -16.14 -8.14
CA ALA A 237 8.59 -15.79 -8.79
C ALA A 237 7.60 -15.12 -7.82
N CYS A 238 7.41 -15.68 -6.62
CA CYS A 238 6.57 -15.07 -5.59
C CYS A 238 7.07 -13.69 -5.12
N LEU A 239 8.39 -13.49 -5.00
CA LEU A 239 8.96 -12.18 -4.65
C LEU A 239 8.69 -11.14 -5.74
N ILE A 240 8.78 -11.52 -7.02
CA ILE A 240 8.41 -10.64 -8.15
C ILE A 240 6.92 -10.31 -8.10
N ILE A 241 6.06 -11.27 -7.78
CA ILE A 241 4.62 -11.04 -7.61
C ILE A 241 4.36 -10.01 -6.51
N ILE A 242 5.02 -10.13 -5.35
CA ILE A 242 4.91 -9.14 -4.26
C ILE A 242 5.32 -7.75 -4.76
N MET A 243 6.41 -7.65 -5.53
CA MET A 243 6.86 -6.38 -6.11
C MET A 243 5.81 -5.77 -7.05
N VAL A 244 5.21 -6.58 -7.93
CA VAL A 244 4.15 -6.14 -8.85
C VAL A 244 2.92 -5.67 -8.08
N ILE A 245 2.49 -6.42 -7.05
CA ILE A 245 1.37 -6.03 -6.17
C ILE A 245 1.71 -4.72 -5.45
N GLY A 246 2.92 -4.57 -4.93
CA GLY A 246 3.38 -3.35 -4.26
C GLY A 246 3.32 -2.13 -5.17
N ILE A 247 3.78 -2.24 -6.43
CA ILE A 247 3.68 -1.17 -7.44
C ILE A 247 2.22 -0.82 -7.71
N PHE A 248 1.34 -1.82 -7.83
CA PHE A 248 -0.07 -1.60 -8.07
C PHE A 248 -0.75 -0.92 -6.88
N GLN A 249 -0.47 -1.38 -5.66
CA GLN A 249 -0.94 -0.78 -4.41
C GLN A 249 -0.47 0.69 -4.29
N ASP A 250 0.80 0.95 -4.58
CA ASP A 250 1.40 2.29 -4.54
C ASP A 250 0.69 3.25 -5.50
N LYS A 251 0.37 2.80 -6.72
CA LYS A 251 -0.43 3.58 -7.68
C LYS A 251 -1.85 3.82 -7.21
N ILE A 252 -2.49 2.82 -6.59
CA ILE A 252 -3.83 2.99 -6.00
C ILE A 252 -3.79 4.05 -4.91
N PHE A 253 -2.83 3.99 -3.99
CA PHE A 253 -2.70 4.99 -2.93
C PHE A 253 -2.38 6.39 -3.48
N ALA A 254 -1.53 6.51 -4.50
CA ALA A 254 -1.29 7.78 -5.17
C ALA A 254 -2.56 8.39 -5.79
N TYR A 255 -3.39 7.54 -6.39
CA TYR A 255 -4.67 7.97 -6.95
C TYR A 255 -5.67 8.37 -5.85
N LEU A 256 -5.77 7.58 -4.77
CA LEU A 256 -6.63 7.90 -3.63
C LEU A 256 -6.20 9.20 -2.96
N ASP A 257 -4.89 9.43 -2.79
CA ASP A 257 -4.37 10.67 -2.22
C ASP A 257 -4.77 11.92 -3.04
N ARG A 258 -4.60 11.87 -4.37
CA ARG A 258 -5.05 12.96 -5.26
C ARG A 258 -6.54 13.22 -5.16
N LYS A 259 -7.33 12.16 -4.98
CA LYS A 259 -8.79 12.24 -4.94
C LYS A 259 -9.29 12.78 -3.60
N PHE A 260 -8.71 12.35 -2.48
CA PHE A 260 -9.10 12.80 -1.14
C PHE A 260 -8.51 14.16 -0.77
N PHE A 261 -7.35 14.51 -1.32
CA PHE A 261 -6.62 15.75 -1.02
C PHE A 261 -6.30 16.55 -2.29
N PRO A 262 -7.31 16.99 -3.07
CA PRO A 262 -7.08 17.68 -4.34
C PRO A 262 -6.30 18.99 -4.18
N TYR A 263 -6.47 19.68 -3.05
CA TYR A 263 -5.80 20.93 -2.73
C TYR A 263 -4.27 20.82 -2.65
N LYS A 264 -3.72 19.63 -2.32
CA LYS A 264 -2.26 19.40 -2.33
C LYS A 264 -1.64 19.58 -3.72
N TYR A 265 -2.39 19.22 -4.76
CA TYR A 265 -1.89 19.16 -6.13
C TYR A 265 -2.14 20.47 -6.90
N GLN A 266 -3.08 21.30 -6.44
CA GLN A 266 -3.40 22.59 -7.05
C GLN A 266 -2.23 23.59 -6.99
N LEU A 267 -1.48 23.63 -5.88
CA LEU A 267 -0.34 24.56 -5.70
C LEU A 267 0.89 24.16 -6.53
N LYS A 268 1.06 22.87 -6.82
CA LYS A 268 2.17 22.37 -7.63
C LYS A 268 2.03 22.78 -9.11
N ASP A 269 0.80 22.91 -9.57
CA ASP A 269 0.47 23.40 -10.92
C ASP A 269 0.57 24.94 -11.03
N THR A 270 0.58 25.70 -9.91
CA THR A 270 0.68 27.18 -9.94
C THR A 270 2.11 27.71 -9.92
N ASN A 271 3.04 27.02 -9.23
CA ASN A 271 4.45 27.43 -9.14
C ASN A 271 5.33 26.86 -10.27
N GLY A 272 4.84 25.88 -11.02
CA GLY A 272 5.45 25.40 -12.25
C GLY A 272 5.04 26.29 -13.41
N GLY A 273 5.77 27.38 -13.64
CA GLY A 273 5.56 28.29 -14.76
C GLY A 273 5.58 27.59 -16.11
N ASN A 274 4.40 27.20 -16.59
CA ASN A 274 4.07 27.21 -18.00
C ASN A 274 2.56 27.39 -18.14
N ASN A 275 2.15 28.53 -18.69
CA ASN A 275 0.78 28.80 -19.16
C ASN A 275 0.44 27.91 -20.37
N SER A 276 0.52 26.60 -20.24
CA SER A 276 -0.37 25.72 -20.98
C SER A 276 -1.55 25.49 -20.06
N LEU A 277 -2.72 26.01 -20.42
CA LEU A 277 -3.95 25.26 -20.17
C LEU A 277 -3.60 23.81 -20.47
N LYS A 278 -3.48 22.95 -19.45
CA LYS A 278 -3.34 21.51 -19.68
C LYS A 278 -4.60 21.17 -20.45
N THR A 279 -4.52 21.14 -21.78
CA THR A 279 -5.43 20.35 -22.58
C THR A 279 -5.34 19.00 -21.91
N LEU A 280 -6.41 18.55 -21.23
CA LEU A 280 -6.44 17.25 -20.58
C LEU A 280 -5.76 16.29 -21.55
N SER A 281 -4.58 15.77 -21.18
CA SER A 281 -3.91 14.83 -22.06
C SER A 281 -4.93 13.76 -22.33
N LEU A 282 -5.17 13.42 -23.60
CA LEU A 282 -6.18 12.43 -23.95
C LEU A 282 -5.91 11.12 -23.17
N PHE A 283 -4.63 10.86 -22.88
CA PHE A 283 -4.18 9.82 -21.97
C PHE A 283 -4.68 10.01 -20.52
N ASP A 284 -4.55 11.19 -19.92
CA ASP A 284 -5.01 11.46 -18.55
C ASP A 284 -6.55 11.33 -18.46
N ALA A 285 -7.26 11.85 -19.46
CA ALA A 285 -8.71 11.70 -19.56
C ALA A 285 -9.12 10.22 -19.67
N VAL A 286 -8.52 9.48 -20.61
CA VAL A 286 -8.78 8.04 -20.80
C VAL A 286 -8.43 7.27 -19.54
N TRP A 287 -7.31 7.59 -18.89
CA TRP A 287 -6.88 6.95 -17.66
C TRP A 287 -7.89 7.17 -16.51
N ASP A 288 -8.31 8.41 -16.29
CA ASP A 288 -9.29 8.74 -15.24
C ASP A 288 -10.63 8.04 -15.49
N TYR A 289 -11.13 8.06 -16.73
CA TYR A 289 -12.35 7.34 -17.10
C TYR A 289 -12.20 5.83 -16.92
N THR A 290 -11.05 5.26 -17.31
CA THR A 290 -10.77 3.83 -17.16
C THR A 290 -10.80 3.42 -15.69
N ILE A 291 -10.16 4.20 -14.81
CA ILE A 291 -10.16 3.93 -13.37
C ILE A 291 -11.57 4.02 -12.78
N ILE A 292 -12.36 5.03 -13.17
CA ILE A 292 -13.75 5.16 -12.71
C ILE A 292 -14.58 3.96 -13.16
N MET A 293 -14.48 3.56 -14.43
CA MET A 293 -15.20 2.42 -14.98
C MET A 293 -14.81 1.12 -14.27
N LEU A 294 -13.52 0.86 -14.13
CA LEU A 294 -13.02 -0.31 -13.40
C LEU A 294 -13.52 -0.31 -11.95
N THR A 295 -13.52 0.85 -11.28
CA THR A 295 -14.02 0.96 -9.91
C THR A 295 -15.48 0.50 -9.81
N TRP A 296 -16.36 0.95 -10.72
CA TRP A 296 -17.76 0.53 -10.74
C TRP A 296 -17.94 -0.94 -11.12
N ILE A 297 -17.15 -1.46 -12.05
CA ILE A 297 -17.15 -2.88 -12.39
C ILE A 297 -16.74 -3.71 -11.17
N PHE A 298 -15.67 -3.34 -10.47
CA PHE A 298 -15.23 -4.02 -9.25
C PHE A 298 -16.29 -3.96 -8.15
N ILE A 299 -16.93 -2.80 -7.92
CA ILE A 299 -18.05 -2.69 -6.97
C ILE A 299 -19.21 -3.58 -7.38
N GLY A 300 -19.58 -3.60 -8.67
CA GLY A 300 -20.65 -4.44 -9.19
C GLY A 300 -20.39 -5.93 -9.00
N ILE A 301 -19.19 -6.39 -9.36
CA ILE A 301 -18.75 -7.79 -9.13
C ILE A 301 -18.75 -8.11 -7.63
N TYR A 302 -18.22 -7.21 -6.80
CA TYR A 302 -18.20 -7.39 -5.36
C TYR A 302 -19.61 -7.49 -4.77
N LEU A 303 -20.53 -6.60 -5.15
CA LEU A 303 -21.92 -6.63 -4.69
C LEU A 303 -22.64 -7.90 -5.15
N LEU A 304 -22.36 -8.35 -6.37
CA LEU A 304 -22.88 -9.61 -6.91
C LEU A 304 -22.39 -10.81 -6.08
N PHE A 305 -21.10 -10.86 -5.75
CA PHE A 305 -20.56 -11.91 -4.87
C PHE A 305 -21.04 -11.79 -3.43
N LEU A 306 -21.21 -10.57 -2.91
CA LEU A 306 -21.74 -10.32 -1.58
C LEU A 306 -23.20 -10.80 -1.48
N PHE A 307 -24.01 -10.52 -2.51
CA PHE A 307 -25.38 -11.02 -2.58
C PHE A 307 -25.39 -12.55 -2.65
N ASN A 308 -24.46 -13.15 -3.41
CA ASN A 308 -24.34 -14.61 -3.52
C ASN A 308 -23.99 -15.29 -2.18
N GLU A 309 -23.28 -14.60 -1.28
CA GLU A 309 -22.99 -15.14 0.05
C GLU A 309 -24.24 -15.29 0.92
N TRP A 310 -25.21 -14.38 0.75
CA TRP A 310 -26.44 -14.34 1.53
C TRP A 310 -27.59 -15.13 0.87
N SER A 311 -27.67 -15.06 -0.46
CA SER A 311 -28.62 -15.80 -1.28
C SER A 311 -27.84 -16.53 -2.38
N PRO A 312 -27.56 -17.83 -2.24
CA PRO A 312 -26.76 -18.58 -3.21
C PRO A 312 -27.51 -18.70 -4.54
N PHE A 313 -27.11 -17.93 -5.54
CA PHE A 313 -27.65 -18.01 -6.91
C PHE A 313 -26.61 -18.53 -7.91
N ILE A 314 -25.32 -18.53 -7.54
CA ILE A 314 -24.19 -19.11 -8.27
C ILE A 314 -23.77 -20.44 -7.62
N GLY A 315 -24.75 -21.33 -7.43
CA GLY A 315 -24.55 -22.60 -6.72
C GLY A 315 -24.09 -22.42 -5.27
N ASP A 316 -23.48 -23.46 -4.69
CA ASP A 316 -23.04 -23.48 -3.27
C ASP A 316 -21.69 -22.80 -3.02
N VAL A 317 -21.08 -22.21 -4.05
CA VAL A 317 -19.77 -21.57 -3.92
C VAL A 317 -19.95 -20.22 -3.23
N LYS A 318 -19.13 -19.94 -2.21
CA LYS A 318 -19.02 -18.63 -1.55
C LYS A 318 -17.70 -17.96 -1.94
N PRO A 319 -17.65 -17.18 -3.04
CA PRO A 319 -16.38 -16.74 -3.62
C PRO A 319 -15.59 -15.83 -2.68
N LEU A 320 -16.26 -14.95 -1.94
CA LEU A 320 -15.59 -13.98 -1.06
C LEU A 320 -15.00 -14.66 0.17
N SER A 321 -15.79 -15.51 0.83
CA SER A 321 -15.35 -16.37 1.94
C SER A 321 -14.22 -17.31 1.51
N TYR A 322 -14.31 -17.87 0.30
CA TYR A 322 -13.24 -18.70 -0.28
C TYR A 322 -11.96 -17.89 -0.46
N LEU A 323 -12.02 -16.70 -1.08
CA LEU A 323 -10.84 -15.89 -1.43
C LEU A 323 -10.12 -15.26 -0.23
N PHE A 324 -10.86 -14.85 0.79
CA PHE A 324 -10.30 -14.04 1.89
C PHE A 324 -10.34 -14.75 3.25
N GLY A 325 -11.14 -15.81 3.40
CA GLY A 325 -11.36 -16.49 4.68
C GLY A 325 -11.70 -15.48 5.78
N ASP A 326 -11.06 -15.61 6.95
CA ASP A 326 -11.32 -14.68 8.07
C ASP A 326 -10.85 -13.23 7.83
N ALA A 327 -10.14 -12.94 6.72
CA ALA A 327 -9.82 -11.56 6.34
C ALA A 327 -10.99 -10.88 5.58
N LEU A 328 -12.09 -11.59 5.33
CA LEU A 328 -13.22 -11.11 4.54
C LEU A 328 -13.83 -9.80 5.08
N TRP A 329 -13.93 -9.65 6.40
CA TRP A 329 -14.43 -8.41 7.02
C TRP A 329 -13.66 -7.18 6.55
N THR A 330 -12.37 -7.30 6.29
CA THR A 330 -11.53 -6.21 5.80
C THR A 330 -11.99 -5.76 4.43
N ILE A 331 -12.28 -6.71 3.54
CA ILE A 331 -12.76 -6.42 2.19
C ILE A 331 -14.12 -5.72 2.26
N HIS A 332 -15.00 -6.15 3.16
CA HIS A 332 -16.27 -5.46 3.40
C HIS A 332 -16.09 -4.01 3.83
N VAL A 333 -15.16 -3.74 4.74
CA VAL A 333 -14.86 -2.37 5.19
C VAL A 333 -14.34 -1.51 4.04
N VAL A 334 -13.39 -2.02 3.26
CA VAL A 334 -12.80 -1.27 2.12
C VAL A 334 -13.86 -0.97 1.06
N PHE A 335 -14.58 -1.99 0.59
CA PHE A 335 -15.61 -1.79 -0.43
C PHE A 335 -16.78 -0.93 0.08
N GLY A 336 -17.14 -1.05 1.35
CA GLY A 336 -18.14 -0.19 1.99
C GLY A 336 -17.72 1.28 1.98
N MET A 337 -16.47 1.59 2.34
CA MET A 337 -15.93 2.95 2.27
C MET A 337 -15.94 3.51 0.84
N ILE A 338 -15.51 2.70 -0.14
CA ILE A 338 -15.50 3.10 -1.55
C ILE A 338 -16.93 3.36 -2.04
N LEU A 339 -17.89 2.48 -1.72
CA LEU A 339 -19.28 2.62 -2.11
C LEU A 339 -19.91 3.89 -1.51
N MET A 340 -19.73 4.12 -0.21
CA MET A 340 -20.20 5.33 0.46
C MET A 340 -19.63 6.60 -0.19
N TYR A 341 -18.34 6.60 -0.49
CA TYR A 341 -17.69 7.72 -1.18
C TYR A 341 -18.32 7.98 -2.56
N GLN A 342 -18.54 6.94 -3.36
CA GLN A 342 -19.11 7.07 -4.70
C GLN A 342 -20.57 7.56 -4.64
N LEU A 343 -21.37 7.02 -3.73
CA LEU A 343 -22.75 7.47 -3.50
C LEU A 343 -22.80 8.94 -3.08
N ASN A 344 -21.93 9.36 -2.17
CA ASN A 344 -21.85 10.77 -1.76
C ASN A 344 -21.44 11.68 -2.94
N THR A 345 -20.50 11.22 -3.78
CA THR A 345 -20.07 11.96 -4.97
C THR A 345 -21.20 12.11 -6.00
N LEU A 346 -21.98 11.04 -6.21
CA LEU A 346 -23.15 11.09 -7.10
C LEU A 346 -24.24 12.01 -6.53
N TYR A 347 -24.55 11.88 -5.23
CA TYR A 347 -25.52 12.73 -4.54
C TYR A 347 -25.22 14.22 -4.73
N HIS A 348 -23.96 14.63 -4.51
CA HIS A 348 -23.55 16.01 -4.76
C HIS A 348 -23.66 16.44 -6.22
N LYS A 349 -23.33 15.56 -7.19
CA LYS A 349 -23.47 15.85 -8.62
C LYS A 349 -24.92 16.00 -9.09
N PHE A 350 -25.86 15.27 -8.49
CA PHE A 350 -27.28 15.32 -8.87
C PHE A 350 -28.01 16.50 -8.21
N ILE A 351 -27.68 16.86 -6.97
CA ILE A 351 -28.40 17.89 -6.22
C ILE A 351 -27.85 19.30 -6.43
N PHE A 352 -26.53 19.46 -6.57
CA PHE A 352 -25.92 20.79 -6.76
C PHE A 352 -25.76 21.18 -8.24
N LYS A 353 -26.40 20.43 -9.14
CA LYS A 353 -26.44 20.70 -10.59
C LYS A 353 -27.86 20.91 -11.13
N SER A 354 -28.86 21.01 -10.23
CA SER A 354 -30.16 21.67 -10.46
C SER A 354 -30.12 23.06 -9.82
#